data_AF-A0A9D2TL97-F1
#
_entry.id   AF-A0A9D2TL97-F1
#
_cell.length_a   1.000
_cell.length_b   1.000
_cell.length_c   1.000
_cell.angle_alpha   90.00
_cell.angle_beta   90.00
_cell.angle_gamma   90.00
#
_symmetry.space_group_name_H-M   'P 1'
#
loop_
_entity.id
_entity.type
_entity.pdbx_description
1 polymer ?
#
loop_
_entity_poly.entity_id
_entity_poly.type
_entity_poly.pdbx_seq_one_letter_code
_entity_poly.pdbx_strand_id
1 'polypeptide(L)'
;MPEYKNLQGRKWQLTINNPDDYGITPETLKQKIFTFRSLVYFCFGYEIGLETKTKHVHVYFVLDVPIRFSTIKNRFPSAHIERTAGTSQQNRDYIRKEGAWENDAKKDTVIPNTFFEWGTLPSEQQGARSDLDLLYEYIKDGLSNYEILERCPVFMTRLTDIEKARAIVRQEQYKNCFRMMNVIYIFGATGTGKTRGVMEKNGYEAVYRVTEYEHPFDSYAGQDVLVLDEYRSQLKISELLNILDGYPLELRCRYSNKIACFTVVYIISNIPLESQYPYIQQVDKETWNALLRRIHKIVDYHKDGTVYEYSTHQYFNEVRMVDIPDGDSPF
;
A
#
# COMPACT_ATOMS: atom_id res chain seq x y z
N MET A 1 15.37 -41.60 4.91
CA MET A 1 14.32 -40.81 4.24
C MET A 1 14.87 -39.44 3.85
N PRO A 2 15.13 -39.18 2.55
CA PRO A 2 15.84 -38.00 2.07
C PRO A 2 15.02 -36.69 2.04
N GLU A 3 13.70 -36.76 2.16
CA GLU A 3 12.79 -35.61 1.96
C GLU A 3 12.84 -34.53 3.06
N TYR A 4 13.29 -34.86 4.28
CA TYR A 4 13.20 -33.92 5.42
C TYR A 4 14.40 -32.98 5.58
N LYS A 5 15.47 -33.12 4.77
CA LYS A 5 16.72 -32.35 4.97
C LYS A 5 16.60 -30.83 4.69
N ASN A 6 15.59 -30.40 3.93
CA ASN A 6 15.41 -28.99 3.53
C ASN A 6 14.22 -28.27 4.20
N LEU A 7 13.49 -28.92 5.10
CA LEU A 7 12.35 -28.30 5.77
C LEU A 7 12.81 -27.24 6.78
N GLN A 8 12.21 -26.05 6.69
CA GLN A 8 12.41 -24.94 7.61
C GLN A 8 11.11 -24.59 8.33
N GLY A 9 11.22 -24.12 9.56
CA GLY A 9 10.06 -23.78 10.39
C GLY A 9 10.45 -22.94 11.60
N ARG A 10 9.48 -22.20 12.11
CA ARG A 10 9.60 -21.38 13.32
C ARG A 10 9.10 -22.09 14.58
N LYS A 11 8.18 -23.03 14.42
CA LYS A 11 7.53 -23.76 15.50
C LYS A 11 7.83 -25.25 15.35
N TRP A 12 8.20 -25.88 16.45
CA TRP A 12 8.61 -27.28 16.45
C TRP A 12 8.15 -27.98 17.70
N GLN A 13 7.72 -29.23 17.54
CA GLN A 13 7.38 -30.12 18.63
C GLN A 13 8.34 -31.29 18.62
N LEU A 14 8.87 -31.60 19.80
CA LEU A 14 9.82 -32.67 20.02
C LEU A 14 9.24 -33.63 21.05
N THR A 15 9.39 -34.92 20.76
CA THR A 15 9.12 -36.00 21.71
C THR A 15 10.40 -36.80 21.87
N ILE A 16 10.90 -36.90 23.10
CA ILE A 16 12.11 -37.65 23.43
C ILE A 16 11.70 -38.80 24.35
N ASN A 17 11.86 -40.02 23.87
CA ASN A 17 11.62 -41.24 24.63
C ASN A 17 12.86 -41.56 25.48
N ASN A 18 12.65 -42.05 26.70
CA ASN A 18 13.72 -42.36 27.68
C ASN A 18 14.78 -41.25 27.76
N PRO A 19 14.38 -40.01 28.12
CA PRO A 19 15.33 -38.88 28.13
C PRO A 19 16.54 -39.13 29.04
N ASP A 20 16.37 -39.94 30.10
CA ASP A 20 17.44 -40.30 31.04
C ASP A 20 18.57 -41.10 30.34
N ASP A 21 18.24 -42.01 29.40
CA ASP A 21 19.21 -42.80 28.62
C ASP A 21 20.10 -41.92 27.73
N TYR A 22 19.60 -40.74 27.36
CA TYR A 22 20.30 -39.77 26.51
C TYR A 22 20.90 -38.60 27.31
N GLY A 23 20.90 -38.69 28.64
CA GLY A 23 21.39 -37.63 29.53
C GLY A 23 20.60 -36.32 29.42
N ILE A 24 19.32 -36.39 29.04
CA ILE A 24 18.43 -35.22 28.89
C ILE A 24 17.68 -34.99 30.21
N THR A 25 18.34 -34.26 31.11
CA THR A 25 17.72 -33.66 32.30
C THR A 25 17.00 -32.34 31.96
N PRO A 26 16.12 -31.82 32.84
CA PRO A 26 15.52 -30.49 32.67
C PRO A 26 16.55 -29.37 32.41
N GLU A 27 17.70 -29.41 33.09
CA GLU A 27 18.77 -28.41 32.97
C GLU A 27 19.47 -28.50 31.62
N THR A 28 19.84 -29.72 31.19
CA THR A 28 20.50 -29.93 29.90
C THR A 28 19.56 -29.62 28.73
N LEU A 29 18.26 -29.92 28.88
CA LEU A 29 17.24 -29.55 27.91
C LEU A 29 17.13 -28.02 27.77
N LYS A 30 17.02 -27.31 28.89
CA LYS A 30 17.02 -25.84 28.93
C LYS A 30 18.28 -25.26 28.28
N GLN A 31 19.46 -25.77 28.64
CA GLN A 31 20.72 -25.33 28.04
C GLN A 31 20.71 -25.50 26.52
N LYS A 32 20.30 -26.68 26.02
CA LYS A 32 20.22 -26.92 24.57
C LYS A 32 19.23 -25.98 23.88
N ILE A 33 18.07 -25.73 24.47
CA ILE A 33 17.06 -24.83 23.88
C ILE A 33 17.52 -23.36 23.91
N PHE A 34 18.10 -22.88 25.02
CA PHE A 34 18.57 -21.49 25.14
C PHE A 34 19.74 -21.13 24.21
N THR A 35 20.41 -22.11 23.60
CA THR A 35 21.39 -21.81 22.54
C THR A 35 20.76 -21.33 21.23
N PHE A 36 19.43 -21.45 21.05
CA PHE A 36 18.74 -20.81 19.93
C PHE A 36 18.59 -19.31 20.20
N ARG A 37 19.40 -18.49 19.51
CA ARG A 37 19.39 -17.02 19.68
C ARG A 37 18.04 -16.37 19.38
N SER A 38 17.25 -16.97 18.49
CA SER A 38 15.93 -16.47 18.10
C SER A 38 14.78 -17.05 18.94
N LEU A 39 15.05 -17.64 20.11
CA LEU A 39 14.01 -18.23 20.96
C LEU A 39 13.05 -17.18 21.51
N VAL A 40 11.76 -17.35 21.23
CA VAL A 40 10.68 -16.47 21.69
C VAL A 40 9.91 -17.10 22.84
N TYR A 41 9.63 -18.40 22.71
CA TYR A 41 8.84 -19.16 23.67
C TYR A 41 9.29 -20.62 23.70
N PHE A 42 9.23 -21.25 24.87
CA PHE A 42 9.48 -22.67 25.04
C PHE A 42 8.75 -23.22 26.26
N CYS A 43 8.16 -24.40 26.11
CA CYS A 43 7.69 -25.19 27.24
C CYS A 43 8.02 -26.68 27.06
N PHE A 44 8.05 -27.40 28.19
CA PHE A 44 8.14 -28.86 28.19
C PHE A 44 7.37 -29.47 29.36
N GLY A 45 7.02 -30.75 29.22
CA GLY A 45 6.39 -31.56 30.26
C GLY A 45 6.78 -33.03 30.12
N TYR A 46 6.85 -33.74 31.24
CA TYR A 46 7.15 -35.17 31.24
C TYR A 46 5.87 -36.01 31.33
N GLU A 47 5.90 -37.15 30.65
CA GLU A 47 4.81 -38.12 30.55
C GLU A 47 5.34 -39.55 30.78
N ILE A 48 4.51 -40.46 31.31
CA ILE A 48 4.78 -41.90 31.39
C ILE A 48 3.73 -42.65 30.56
N GLY A 49 4.15 -43.37 29.52
CA GLY A 49 3.21 -44.14 28.69
C GLY A 49 2.49 -45.23 29.48
N LEU A 50 1.17 -45.36 29.29
CA LEU A 50 0.32 -46.30 30.06
C LEU A 50 0.71 -47.78 29.88
N GLU A 51 1.05 -48.18 28.66
CA GLU A 51 1.30 -49.60 28.32
C GLU A 51 2.76 -50.02 28.58
N THR A 52 3.71 -49.18 28.17
CA THR A 52 5.15 -49.52 28.23
C THR A 52 5.86 -48.93 29.44
N LYS A 53 5.19 -48.10 30.25
CA LYS A 53 5.76 -47.32 31.37
C LYS A 53 7.02 -46.53 30.99
N THR A 54 7.13 -46.18 29.72
CA THR A 54 8.29 -45.45 29.17
C THR A 54 8.14 -43.97 29.53
N LYS A 55 9.23 -43.35 30.01
CA LYS A 55 9.25 -41.92 30.31
C LYS A 55 9.50 -41.15 29.01
N HIS A 56 8.67 -40.13 28.77
CA HIS A 56 8.76 -39.25 27.61
C HIS A 56 8.86 -37.81 28.08
N VAL A 57 9.55 -36.97 27.32
CA VAL A 57 9.43 -35.51 27.45
C VAL A 57 8.92 -34.92 26.15
N HIS A 58 7.83 -34.16 26.25
CA HIS A 58 7.28 -33.38 25.16
C HIS A 58 7.75 -31.94 25.29
N VAL A 59 8.20 -31.38 24.18
CA VAL A 59 8.86 -30.07 24.09
C VAL A 59 8.21 -29.31 22.95
N TYR A 60 7.82 -28.07 23.20
CA TYR A 60 7.35 -27.15 22.18
C TYR A 60 8.10 -25.84 22.29
N PHE A 61 8.64 -25.34 21.18
CA PHE A 61 9.29 -24.04 21.15
C PHE A 61 8.97 -23.26 19.88
N VAL A 62 9.08 -21.94 20.00
CA VAL A 62 8.88 -20.97 18.94
C VAL A 62 10.11 -20.10 18.80
N LEU A 63 10.53 -19.93 17.55
CA LEU A 63 11.63 -19.07 17.15
C LEU A 63 11.12 -17.92 16.29
N ASP A 64 11.75 -16.76 16.41
CA ASP A 64 11.46 -15.58 15.59
C ASP A 64 11.92 -15.79 14.13
N VAL A 65 13.08 -16.42 13.97
CA VAL A 65 13.69 -16.75 12.67
C VAL A 65 13.54 -18.26 12.39
N PRO A 66 13.10 -18.66 11.17
CA PRO A 66 12.95 -20.07 10.83
C PRO A 66 14.31 -20.79 10.84
N ILE A 67 14.33 -22.02 11.36
CA ILE A 67 15.50 -22.89 11.35
C ILE A 67 15.22 -24.18 10.59
N ARG A 68 16.29 -24.81 10.09
CA ARG A 68 16.22 -26.09 9.38
C ARG A 68 15.98 -27.23 10.35
N PHE A 69 15.19 -28.21 9.92
CA PHE A 69 14.98 -29.48 10.61
C PHE A 69 16.31 -30.14 10.99
N SER A 70 17.29 -30.13 10.08
CA SER A 70 18.62 -30.70 10.32
C SER A 70 19.35 -30.04 11.49
N THR A 71 19.20 -28.73 11.70
CA THR A 71 19.79 -28.03 12.85
C THR A 71 19.21 -28.53 14.17
N ILE A 72 17.90 -28.78 14.21
CA ILE A 72 17.22 -29.31 15.40
C ILE A 72 17.63 -30.77 15.62
N LYS A 73 17.62 -31.58 14.56
CA LYS A 73 17.98 -33.01 14.63
C LYS A 73 19.43 -33.21 15.06
N ASN A 74 20.36 -32.35 14.64
CA ASN A 74 21.74 -32.37 15.10
C ASN A 74 21.86 -32.05 16.60
N ARG A 75 20.98 -31.19 17.13
CA ARG A 75 20.97 -30.80 18.55
C ARG A 75 20.25 -31.83 19.44
N PHE A 76 19.21 -32.46 18.90
CA PHE A 76 18.42 -33.50 19.55
C PHE A 76 18.35 -34.76 18.67
N PRO A 77 19.44 -35.56 18.60
CA PRO A 77 19.50 -36.73 17.72
C PRO A 77 18.44 -37.78 18.04
N SER A 78 18.12 -37.99 19.32
CA SER A 78 17.12 -38.95 19.79
C SER A 78 15.68 -38.45 19.73
N ALA A 79 15.45 -37.16 19.46
CA ALA A 79 14.09 -36.62 19.39
C ALA A 79 13.35 -37.08 18.14
N HIS A 80 12.09 -37.47 18.31
CA HIS A 80 11.09 -37.39 17.25
C HIS A 80 10.71 -35.93 17.09
N ILE A 81 10.88 -35.39 15.88
CA ILE A 81 10.67 -33.97 15.59
C ILE A 81 9.53 -33.88 14.59
N GLU A 82 8.48 -33.15 14.95
CA GLU A 82 7.33 -32.91 14.11
C GLU A 82 7.15 -31.40 13.87
N ARG A 83 6.61 -31.06 12.70
CA ARG A 83 6.08 -29.71 12.49
C ARG A 83 4.80 -29.58 13.28
N THR A 84 4.68 -28.48 14.00
CA THR A 84 3.49 -28.21 14.81
C THR A 84 2.33 -27.81 13.89
N ALA A 85 1.21 -28.49 14.01
CA ALA A 85 -0.07 -28.03 13.52
C ALA A 85 -0.81 -27.25 14.63
N GLY A 86 -1.75 -26.38 14.26
CA GLY A 86 -2.52 -25.60 15.22
C GLY A 86 -1.77 -24.42 15.84
N THR A 87 -2.37 -23.83 16.88
CA THR A 87 -1.86 -22.61 17.52
C THR A 87 -0.82 -22.90 18.61
N SER A 88 0.02 -21.92 18.97
CA SER A 88 0.94 -21.97 20.12
C SER A 88 0.18 -22.31 21.39
N GLN A 89 -1.01 -21.75 21.58
CA GLN A 89 -1.89 -22.08 22.69
C GLN A 89 -2.29 -23.56 22.66
N GLN A 90 -2.76 -24.08 21.52
CA GLN A 90 -3.12 -25.50 21.37
C GLN A 90 -1.93 -26.44 21.64
N ASN A 91 -0.73 -26.09 21.19
CA ASN A 91 0.48 -26.90 21.41
C ASN A 91 0.94 -26.87 22.88
N ARG A 92 0.82 -25.71 23.55
CA ARG A 92 1.06 -25.59 24.99
C ARG A 92 0.05 -26.41 25.79
N ASP A 93 -1.23 -26.31 25.44
CA ASP A 93 -2.32 -27.01 26.12
C ASP A 93 -2.22 -28.53 25.90
N TYR A 94 -1.74 -28.96 24.73
CA TYR A 94 -1.40 -30.37 24.47
C TYR A 94 -0.34 -30.90 25.44
N ILE A 95 0.74 -30.15 25.69
CA ILE A 95 1.80 -30.57 26.62
C ILE A 95 1.29 -30.63 28.06
N ARG A 96 0.38 -29.73 28.45
CA ARG A 96 -0.24 -29.73 29.79
C ARG A 96 -1.41 -30.72 29.91
N LYS A 97 -1.92 -31.22 28.79
CA LYS A 97 -3.21 -31.93 28.67
C LYS A 97 -4.35 -31.15 29.34
N GLU A 98 -4.38 -29.84 29.08
CA GLU A 98 -5.41 -28.90 29.52
C GLU A 98 -6.42 -28.62 28.38
N GLY A 99 -7.61 -28.09 28.70
CA GLY A 99 -8.61 -27.67 27.72
C GLY A 99 -9.27 -28.83 26.98
N ALA A 100 -9.15 -28.87 25.64
CA ALA A 100 -9.74 -29.93 24.80
C ALA A 100 -9.24 -31.35 25.13
N TRP A 101 -8.11 -31.45 25.85
CA TRP A 101 -7.47 -32.69 26.27
C TRP A 101 -7.71 -33.03 27.75
N GLU A 102 -8.53 -32.23 28.44
CA GLU A 102 -8.80 -32.38 29.87
C GLU A 102 -9.57 -33.67 30.21
N ASN A 103 -10.35 -34.19 29.24
CA ASN A 103 -11.11 -35.44 29.34
C ASN A 103 -10.46 -36.60 28.56
N ASP A 104 -9.22 -36.43 28.08
CA ASP A 104 -8.51 -37.53 27.42
C ASP A 104 -8.10 -38.57 28.47
N ALA A 105 -8.33 -39.85 28.20
CA ALA A 105 -7.92 -40.98 29.04
C ALA A 105 -6.39 -40.99 29.30
N LYS A 106 -5.62 -40.22 28.52
CA LYS A 106 -4.19 -40.01 28.70
C LYS A 106 -3.82 -38.87 29.65
N LYS A 107 -4.75 -38.18 30.32
CA LYS A 107 -4.39 -37.16 31.32
C LYS A 107 -3.58 -37.74 32.48
N ASP A 108 -3.89 -38.98 32.86
CA ASP A 108 -3.23 -39.73 33.95
C ASP A 108 -1.76 -40.07 33.69
N THR A 109 -1.23 -39.78 32.50
CA THR A 109 0.18 -40.04 32.17
C THR A 109 1.12 -38.87 32.43
N VAL A 110 0.60 -37.65 32.66
CA VAL A 110 1.44 -36.47 32.92
C VAL A 110 2.05 -36.57 34.31
N ILE A 111 3.38 -36.40 34.41
CA ILE A 111 4.04 -36.39 35.72
C ILE A 111 3.81 -35.02 36.39
N PRO A 112 3.15 -34.96 37.56
CA PRO A 112 2.87 -33.70 38.25
C PRO A 112 4.14 -32.89 38.54
N ASN A 113 4.02 -31.57 38.52
CA ASN A 113 5.11 -30.62 38.83
C ASN A 113 6.35 -30.70 37.90
N THR A 114 6.24 -31.31 36.72
CA THR A 114 7.35 -31.38 35.75
C THR A 114 7.26 -30.34 34.63
N PHE A 115 6.14 -29.61 34.55
CA PHE A 115 5.92 -28.61 33.51
C PHE A 115 6.81 -27.39 33.73
N PHE A 116 7.43 -26.92 32.66
CA PHE A 116 8.21 -25.69 32.63
C PHE A 116 7.84 -24.85 31.41
N GLU A 117 7.86 -23.53 31.59
CA GLU A 117 7.50 -22.54 30.57
C GLU A 117 8.45 -21.35 30.67
N TRP A 118 8.90 -20.85 29.52
CA TRP A 118 9.76 -19.69 29.39
C TRP A 118 9.39 -18.85 28.17
N GLY A 119 9.53 -17.54 28.31
CA GLY A 119 9.26 -16.57 27.24
C GLY A 119 7.80 -16.15 27.19
N THR A 120 7.41 -15.47 26.12
CA THR A 120 6.05 -14.98 25.91
C THR A 120 5.35 -15.86 24.89
N LEU A 121 4.30 -16.57 25.31
CA LEU A 121 3.51 -17.41 24.41
C LEU A 121 2.96 -16.55 23.27
N PRO A 122 3.29 -16.85 22.00
CA PRO A 122 2.79 -16.08 20.88
C PRO A 122 1.26 -16.18 20.83
N SER A 123 0.59 -15.03 20.88
CA SER A 123 -0.87 -14.96 20.72
C SER A 123 -1.20 -15.19 19.26
N GLU A 124 -1.52 -16.43 18.93
CA GLU A 124 -2.00 -16.80 17.60
C GLU A 124 -3.50 -16.67 17.60
N GLN A 125 -3.95 -15.42 17.63
CA GLN A 125 -5.33 -15.13 17.30
C GLN A 125 -5.58 -15.71 15.91
N GLN A 126 -6.57 -16.58 15.80
CA GLN A 126 -7.08 -17.06 14.53
C GLN A 126 -7.79 -15.87 13.87
N GLY A 127 -6.99 -14.96 13.29
CA GLY A 127 -7.39 -13.67 12.72
C GLY A 127 -6.66 -12.46 13.34
N ALA A 128 -5.77 -11.86 12.56
CA ALA A 128 -5.61 -10.41 12.40
C ALA A 128 -4.66 -9.55 13.28
N ARG A 129 -3.34 -9.58 12.99
CA ARG A 129 -2.80 -8.65 11.97
C ARG A 129 -2.81 -9.43 10.67
N SER A 130 -3.90 -9.31 9.94
CA SER A 130 -4.21 -10.20 8.85
C SER A 130 -3.31 -9.79 7.71
N ASP A 131 -3.05 -10.70 6.78
CA ASP A 131 -2.49 -10.29 5.49
C ASP A 131 -3.26 -9.08 4.92
N LEU A 132 -4.56 -8.95 5.25
CA LEU A 132 -5.38 -7.78 4.90
C LEU A 132 -5.04 -6.50 5.68
N ASP A 133 -4.62 -6.57 6.94
CA ASP A 133 -4.16 -5.40 7.70
C ASP A 133 -2.82 -4.89 7.17
N LEU A 134 -1.89 -5.81 6.88
CA LEU A 134 -0.62 -5.48 6.21
C LEU A 134 -0.86 -4.89 4.81
N LEU A 135 -1.80 -5.48 4.06
CA LEU A 135 -2.20 -4.96 2.77
C LEU A 135 -2.79 -3.54 2.88
N TYR A 136 -3.64 -3.31 3.88
CA TYR A 136 -4.23 -2.00 4.12
C TYR A 136 -3.19 -0.96 4.54
N GLU A 137 -2.22 -1.34 5.36
CA GLU A 137 -1.05 -0.50 5.71
C GLU A 137 -0.27 -0.14 4.44
N TYR A 138 0.08 -1.09 3.58
CA TYR A 138 0.78 -0.79 2.32
C TYR A 138 -0.01 0.14 1.40
N ILE A 139 -1.34 -0.02 1.34
CA ILE A 139 -2.21 0.89 0.57
C ILE A 139 -2.18 2.29 1.16
N LYS A 140 -2.24 2.43 2.49
CA LYS A 140 -2.16 3.72 3.18
C LYS A 140 -0.80 4.40 3.02
N ASP A 141 0.27 3.62 3.00
CA ASP A 141 1.63 4.08 2.77
C ASP A 141 1.90 4.46 1.30
N GLY A 142 0.90 4.28 0.42
CA GLY A 142 0.94 4.72 -0.96
C GLY A 142 1.69 3.79 -1.92
N LEU A 143 2.04 2.57 -1.51
CA LEU A 143 2.75 1.63 -2.37
C LEU A 143 1.99 1.34 -3.67
N SER A 144 2.72 1.17 -4.75
CA SER A 144 2.19 0.70 -6.03
C SER A 144 1.76 -0.77 -5.93
N ASN A 145 0.88 -1.20 -6.85
CA ASN A 145 0.48 -2.61 -6.92
C ASN A 145 1.69 -3.52 -7.16
N TYR A 146 2.67 -3.05 -7.93
CA TYR A 146 3.92 -3.78 -8.17
C TYR A 146 4.69 -4.01 -6.86
N GLU A 147 4.90 -2.97 -6.06
CA GLU A 147 5.61 -3.09 -4.78
C GLU A 147 4.86 -3.97 -3.77
N ILE A 148 3.53 -3.91 -3.75
CA ILE A 148 2.69 -4.79 -2.92
C ILE A 148 2.88 -6.25 -3.34
N LEU A 149 2.89 -6.53 -4.65
CA LEU A 149 3.05 -7.90 -5.16
C LEU A 149 4.47 -8.43 -4.97
N GLU A 150 5.50 -7.61 -5.14
CA GLU A 150 6.89 -8.00 -4.87
C GLU A 150 7.10 -8.38 -3.40
N ARG A 151 6.46 -7.66 -2.48
CA ARG A 151 6.50 -7.97 -1.04
C ARG A 151 5.64 -9.17 -0.67
N CYS A 152 4.45 -9.26 -1.27
CA CYS A 152 3.43 -10.24 -0.92
C CYS A 152 2.71 -10.77 -2.19
N PRO A 153 3.30 -11.74 -2.91
CA PRO A 153 2.73 -12.29 -4.14
C PRO A 153 1.34 -12.94 -3.96
N VAL A 154 0.98 -13.32 -2.73
CA VAL A 154 -0.32 -13.89 -2.37
C VAL A 154 -1.50 -12.97 -2.74
N PHE A 155 -1.28 -11.65 -2.84
CA PHE A 155 -2.32 -10.69 -3.21
C PHE A 155 -2.57 -10.58 -4.72
N MET A 156 -1.88 -11.36 -5.57
CA MET A 156 -2.10 -11.36 -7.02
C MET A 156 -3.56 -11.62 -7.41
N THR A 157 -4.26 -12.45 -6.64
CA THR A 157 -5.69 -12.75 -6.87
C THR A 157 -6.64 -11.67 -6.37
N ARG A 158 -6.14 -10.63 -5.70
CA ARG A 158 -6.92 -9.56 -5.04
C ARG A 158 -6.65 -8.17 -5.60
N LEU A 159 -6.01 -8.05 -6.76
CA LEU A 159 -5.68 -6.75 -7.38
C LEU A 159 -6.88 -5.81 -7.50
N THR A 160 -8.06 -6.34 -7.84
CA THR A 160 -9.30 -5.55 -7.91
C THR A 160 -9.73 -4.98 -6.56
N ASP A 161 -9.51 -5.73 -5.48
CA ASP A 161 -9.87 -5.30 -4.13
C ASP A 161 -8.86 -4.26 -3.61
N ILE A 162 -7.58 -4.39 -3.98
CA ILE A 162 -6.54 -3.39 -3.72
C ILE A 162 -6.91 -2.06 -4.35
N GLU A 163 -7.29 -2.06 -5.64
CA GLU A 163 -7.69 -0.85 -6.34
C GLU A 163 -8.92 -0.19 -5.71
N LYS A 164 -9.92 -0.99 -5.31
CA LYS A 164 -11.10 -0.48 -4.60
C LYS A 164 -10.73 0.13 -3.24
N ALA A 165 -9.90 -0.56 -2.46
CA ALA A 165 -9.45 -0.07 -1.16
C ALA A 165 -8.63 1.23 -1.30
N ARG A 166 -7.72 1.30 -2.28
CA ARG A 166 -6.96 2.51 -2.59
C ARG A 166 -7.87 3.68 -2.96
N ALA A 167 -8.89 3.43 -3.79
CA ALA A 167 -9.87 4.44 -4.15
C ALA A 167 -10.66 4.95 -2.93
N ILE A 168 -11.09 4.05 -2.03
CA ILE A 168 -11.78 4.42 -0.78
C ILE A 168 -10.88 5.26 0.13
N VAL A 169 -9.62 4.86 0.32
CA VAL A 169 -8.66 5.61 1.17
C VAL A 169 -8.44 7.02 0.61
N ARG A 170 -8.22 7.15 -0.71
CA ARG A 170 -8.08 8.46 -1.34
C ARG A 170 -9.36 9.28 -1.27
N GLN A 171 -10.53 8.67 -1.51
CA GLN A 171 -11.81 9.35 -1.35
C GLN A 171 -11.98 9.91 0.05
N GLU A 172 -11.65 9.14 1.09
CA GLU A 172 -11.76 9.58 2.48
C GLU A 172 -10.83 10.77 2.78
N GLN A 173 -9.62 10.76 2.21
CA GLN A 173 -8.65 11.84 2.35
C GLN A 173 -9.16 13.14 1.70
N TYR A 174 -9.75 13.05 0.51
CA TYR A 174 -10.08 14.21 -0.31
C TYR A 174 -11.52 14.70 -0.20
N LYS A 175 -12.46 13.88 0.32
CA LYS A 175 -13.88 14.28 0.45
C LYS A 175 -14.11 15.41 1.44
N ASN A 176 -13.19 15.62 2.39
CA ASN A 176 -13.32 16.61 3.46
C ASN A 176 -12.23 17.69 3.42
N CYS A 177 -11.41 17.75 2.35
CA CYS A 177 -10.33 18.74 2.26
C CYS A 177 -10.56 19.73 1.11
N PHE A 178 -10.20 20.99 1.35
CA PHE A 178 -10.01 21.95 0.28
C PHE A 178 -8.60 21.77 -0.30
N ARG A 179 -8.52 21.47 -1.60
CA ARG A 179 -7.27 21.27 -2.33
C ARG A 179 -6.65 22.62 -2.66
N MET A 180 -5.39 22.81 -2.28
CA MET A 180 -4.62 23.98 -2.67
C MET A 180 -4.16 23.82 -4.12
N MET A 181 -4.91 24.43 -5.03
CA MET A 181 -4.72 24.27 -6.48
C MET A 181 -3.57 25.13 -6.99
N ASN A 182 -2.80 24.59 -7.93
CA ASN A 182 -1.86 25.32 -8.77
C ASN A 182 -2.17 25.01 -10.24
N VAL A 183 -2.68 26.01 -10.96
CA VAL A 183 -3.16 25.84 -12.34
C VAL A 183 -2.29 26.63 -13.29
N ILE A 184 -1.77 25.95 -14.30
CA ILE A 184 -0.79 26.49 -15.24
C ILE A 184 -1.35 26.31 -16.65
N TYR A 185 -1.57 27.42 -17.35
CA TYR A 185 -1.93 27.41 -18.76
C TYR A 185 -0.66 27.49 -19.60
N ILE A 186 -0.47 26.55 -20.52
CA ILE A 186 0.67 26.51 -21.42
C ILE A 186 0.16 26.60 -22.85
N PHE A 187 0.68 27.54 -23.63
CA PHE A 187 0.38 27.60 -25.05
C PHE A 187 1.62 27.86 -25.90
N GLY A 188 1.47 27.80 -27.21
CA GLY A 188 2.55 28.01 -28.16
C GLY A 188 2.47 27.08 -29.36
N ALA A 189 3.42 27.17 -30.29
CA ALA A 189 3.43 26.34 -31.50
C ALA A 189 3.55 24.84 -31.18
N THR A 190 3.08 23.97 -32.09
CA THR A 190 3.30 22.52 -31.98
C THR A 190 4.79 22.18 -32.08
N GLY A 191 5.20 21.06 -31.48
CA GLY A 191 6.59 20.60 -31.54
C GLY A 191 7.59 21.38 -30.66
N THR A 192 7.15 22.36 -29.87
CA THR A 192 8.02 23.14 -28.95
C THR A 192 8.30 22.44 -27.60
N GLY A 193 7.84 21.20 -27.43
CA GLY A 193 8.14 20.41 -26.23
C GLY A 193 7.25 20.65 -25.01
N LYS A 194 6.14 21.41 -25.13
CA LYS A 194 5.19 21.72 -24.03
C LYS A 194 4.83 20.50 -23.17
N THR A 195 4.22 19.48 -23.81
CA THR A 195 3.78 18.26 -23.12
C THR A 195 4.96 17.50 -22.53
N ARG A 196 6.05 17.37 -23.29
CA ARG A 196 7.27 16.69 -22.84
C ARG A 196 7.84 17.33 -21.57
N GLY A 197 7.94 18.66 -21.54
CA GLY A 197 8.45 19.40 -20.38
C GLY A 197 7.60 19.18 -19.13
N VAL A 198 6.27 19.11 -19.27
CA VAL A 198 5.37 18.80 -18.14
C VAL A 198 5.57 17.36 -17.66
N MET A 199 5.64 16.38 -18.56
CA MET A 199 5.81 14.97 -18.18
C MET A 199 7.16 14.74 -17.48
N GLU A 200 8.26 15.27 -18.03
CA GLU A 200 9.61 15.13 -17.48
C GLU A 200 9.76 15.85 -16.12
N LYS A 201 9.11 17.01 -15.94
CA LYS A 201 9.16 17.78 -14.69
C LYS A 201 8.47 17.09 -13.51
N ASN A 202 7.30 16.49 -13.76
CA ASN A 202 6.46 15.96 -12.67
C ASN A 202 6.65 14.44 -12.46
N GLY A 203 7.29 13.76 -13.41
CA GLY A 203 7.41 12.30 -13.42
C GLY A 203 6.17 11.63 -14.03
N TYR A 204 6.39 10.58 -14.81
CA TYR A 204 5.33 9.95 -15.61
C TYR A 204 4.21 9.32 -14.75
N GLU A 205 4.54 8.79 -13.58
CA GLU A 205 3.57 8.13 -12.68
C GLU A 205 2.61 9.13 -12.01
N ALA A 206 3.11 10.31 -11.66
CA ALA A 206 2.34 11.34 -10.96
C ALA A 206 1.40 12.13 -11.90
N VAL A 207 1.52 11.93 -13.22
CA VAL A 207 0.78 12.68 -14.24
C VAL A 207 -0.34 11.84 -14.84
N TYR A 208 -1.57 12.35 -14.72
CA TYR A 208 -2.69 11.88 -15.52
C TYR A 208 -2.91 12.82 -16.72
N ARG A 209 -2.68 12.30 -17.93
CA ARG A 209 -2.82 13.05 -19.17
C ARG A 209 -4.13 12.72 -19.87
N VAL A 210 -4.98 13.72 -20.00
CA VAL A 210 -6.22 13.69 -20.77
C VAL A 210 -5.90 14.04 -22.22
N THR A 211 -6.13 13.10 -23.13
CA THR A 211 -5.94 13.27 -24.58
C THR A 211 -7.22 13.05 -25.39
N GLU A 212 -8.25 12.50 -24.76
CA GLU A 212 -9.60 12.40 -25.29
C GLU A 212 -10.55 13.06 -24.29
N TYR A 213 -11.69 13.58 -24.75
CA TYR A 213 -12.58 14.40 -23.93
C TYR A 213 -14.02 13.88 -23.88
N GLU A 214 -14.30 12.71 -24.44
CA GLU A 214 -15.62 12.05 -24.33
C GLU A 214 -15.76 11.38 -22.95
N HIS A 215 -14.71 10.72 -22.47
CA HIS A 215 -14.65 10.04 -21.17
C HIS A 215 -13.34 10.32 -20.41
N PRO A 216 -13.02 11.62 -20.15
CA PRO A 216 -11.66 12.09 -19.89
C PRO A 216 -11.01 11.56 -18.61
N PHE A 217 -11.78 10.92 -17.72
CA PHE A 217 -11.33 10.51 -16.38
C PHE A 217 -11.44 9.00 -16.12
N ASP A 218 -11.83 8.20 -17.11
CA ASP A 218 -12.06 6.75 -16.92
C ASP A 218 -10.84 5.99 -16.38
N SER A 219 -9.64 6.43 -16.78
CA SER A 219 -8.37 5.84 -16.34
C SER A 219 -7.68 6.66 -15.24
N TYR A 220 -8.34 7.68 -14.69
CA TYR A 220 -7.81 8.44 -13.58
C TYR A 220 -7.75 7.54 -12.33
N ALA A 221 -6.55 7.39 -11.80
CA ALA A 221 -6.26 6.49 -10.69
C ALA A 221 -5.84 7.25 -9.42
N GLY A 222 -6.01 8.58 -9.40
CA GLY A 222 -5.66 9.42 -8.27
C GLY A 222 -4.25 10.01 -8.35
N GLN A 223 -3.82 10.37 -9.56
CA GLN A 223 -2.58 11.11 -9.80
C GLN A 223 -2.63 12.51 -9.21
N ASP A 224 -1.49 13.04 -8.78
CA ASP A 224 -1.38 14.37 -8.15
C ASP A 224 -1.40 15.51 -9.17
N VAL A 225 -1.09 15.20 -10.44
CA VAL A 225 -1.01 16.17 -11.53
C VAL A 225 -1.99 15.79 -12.64
N LEU A 226 -2.87 16.72 -13.00
CA LEU A 226 -3.76 16.61 -14.17
C LEU A 226 -3.19 17.40 -15.34
N VAL A 227 -3.16 16.81 -16.53
CA VAL A 227 -2.79 17.49 -17.78
C VAL A 227 -3.94 17.39 -18.76
N LEU A 228 -4.55 18.53 -19.09
CA LEU A 228 -5.49 18.67 -20.19
C LEU A 228 -4.68 18.97 -21.45
N ASP A 229 -4.34 17.93 -22.21
CA ASP A 229 -3.49 18.05 -23.39
C ASP A 229 -4.30 18.44 -24.63
N GLU A 230 -3.69 19.18 -25.54
CA GLU A 230 -4.33 19.72 -26.75
C GLU A 230 -5.70 20.41 -26.50
N TYR A 231 -5.81 21.13 -25.39
CA TYR A 231 -7.04 21.76 -24.94
C TYR A 231 -7.47 22.93 -25.82
N ARG A 232 -8.72 22.91 -26.29
CA ARG A 232 -9.39 23.87 -27.17
C ARG A 232 -10.87 23.99 -26.80
N SER A 233 -11.15 24.26 -25.53
CA SER A 233 -12.53 24.45 -25.02
C SER A 233 -13.42 23.21 -25.20
N GLN A 234 -12.86 21.99 -25.19
CA GLN A 234 -13.65 20.76 -25.36
C GLN A 234 -14.59 20.53 -24.16
N LEU A 235 -14.15 20.88 -22.95
CA LEU A 235 -15.00 20.82 -21.75
C LEU A 235 -15.94 22.03 -21.70
N LYS A 236 -17.14 21.85 -21.16
CA LYS A 236 -17.99 22.99 -20.84
C LYS A 236 -17.30 23.88 -19.81
N ILE A 237 -17.45 25.20 -19.90
CA ILE A 237 -16.74 26.11 -18.99
C ILE A 237 -17.09 25.85 -17.52
N SER A 238 -18.36 25.54 -17.21
CA SER A 238 -18.77 25.18 -15.85
C SER A 238 -18.08 23.91 -15.32
N GLU A 239 -17.84 22.93 -16.19
CA GLU A 239 -17.12 21.71 -15.84
C GLU A 239 -15.62 22.00 -15.60
N LEU A 240 -15.00 22.80 -16.48
CA LEU A 240 -13.62 23.23 -16.29
C LEU A 240 -13.47 24.03 -14.98
N LEU A 241 -14.38 24.95 -14.68
CA LEU A 241 -14.35 25.74 -13.46
C LEU A 241 -14.40 24.86 -12.20
N ASN A 242 -15.23 23.81 -12.20
CA ASN A 242 -15.28 22.84 -11.10
C ASN A 242 -13.99 22.03 -10.98
N ILE A 243 -13.41 21.58 -12.10
CA ILE A 243 -12.14 20.84 -12.13
C ILE A 243 -11.01 21.67 -11.54
N LEU A 244 -10.95 22.96 -11.87
CA LEU A 244 -9.91 23.88 -11.43
C LEU A 244 -10.15 24.46 -10.03
N ASP A 245 -11.29 24.16 -9.41
CA ASP A 245 -11.60 24.59 -8.05
C ASP A 245 -10.96 23.66 -7.00
N GLY A 246 -10.76 24.19 -5.79
CA GLY A 246 -10.19 23.45 -4.67
C GLY A 246 -11.20 22.57 -3.92
N TYR A 247 -12.50 22.75 -4.13
CA TYR A 247 -13.51 21.96 -3.45
C TYR A 247 -13.41 20.45 -3.79
N PRO A 248 -13.85 19.56 -2.88
CA PRO A 248 -14.03 18.14 -3.18
C PRO A 248 -14.87 17.95 -4.44
N LEU A 249 -14.38 17.13 -5.37
CA LEU A 249 -15.00 16.93 -6.67
C LEU A 249 -15.03 15.45 -7.05
N GLU A 250 -16.20 14.99 -7.47
CA GLU A 250 -16.36 13.71 -8.17
C GLU A 250 -16.23 13.92 -9.69
N LEU A 251 -15.28 13.21 -10.28
CA LEU A 251 -15.05 13.11 -11.71
C LEU A 251 -15.97 12.03 -12.29
N ARG A 252 -16.79 12.44 -13.26
CA ARG A 252 -17.71 11.52 -13.95
C ARG A 252 -16.93 10.55 -14.83
N CYS A 253 -17.21 9.27 -14.67
CA CYS A 253 -16.62 8.18 -15.45
C CYS A 253 -17.72 7.19 -15.84
N ARG A 254 -17.49 6.36 -16.86
CA ARG A 254 -18.52 5.42 -17.36
C ARG A 254 -18.94 4.35 -16.35
N TYR A 255 -18.00 3.82 -15.57
CA TYR A 255 -18.26 2.69 -14.67
C TYR A 255 -18.39 3.10 -13.21
N SER A 256 -17.49 3.96 -12.74
CA SER A 256 -17.46 4.42 -11.35
C SER A 256 -16.85 5.80 -11.30
N ASN A 257 -17.53 6.77 -10.69
CA ASN A 257 -16.94 8.08 -10.43
C ASN A 257 -15.64 7.95 -9.65
N LYS A 258 -14.75 8.92 -9.84
CA LYS A 258 -13.47 9.02 -9.14
C LYS A 258 -13.41 10.33 -8.38
N ILE A 259 -12.71 10.36 -7.25
CA ILE A 259 -12.51 11.61 -6.50
C ILE A 259 -11.28 12.31 -7.04
N ALA A 260 -11.41 13.59 -7.38
CA ALA A 260 -10.28 14.42 -7.77
C ALA A 260 -9.35 14.63 -6.57
N CYS A 261 -8.09 14.23 -6.74
CA CYS A 261 -7.04 14.43 -5.75
C CYS A 261 -5.84 15.21 -6.28
N PHE A 262 -5.81 15.49 -7.58
CA PHE A 262 -4.80 16.37 -8.16
C PHE A 262 -4.85 17.76 -7.51
N THR A 263 -3.67 18.32 -7.33
CA THR A 263 -3.45 19.68 -6.81
C THR A 263 -2.77 20.58 -7.84
N VAL A 264 -2.15 19.98 -8.86
CA VAL A 264 -1.56 20.70 -9.99
C VAL A 264 -2.33 20.37 -11.26
N VAL A 265 -2.73 21.40 -12.01
CA VAL A 265 -3.38 21.24 -13.30
C VAL A 265 -2.61 21.99 -14.37
N TYR A 266 -2.23 21.30 -15.43
CA TYR A 266 -1.71 21.92 -16.65
C TYR A 266 -2.78 21.90 -17.72
N ILE A 267 -3.04 23.05 -18.33
CA ILE A 267 -3.89 23.16 -19.52
C ILE A 267 -2.96 23.47 -20.68
N ILE A 268 -2.75 22.52 -21.57
CA ILE A 268 -1.82 22.67 -22.69
C ILE A 268 -2.63 22.91 -23.96
N SER A 269 -2.35 24.02 -24.63
CA SER A 269 -3.01 24.40 -25.88
C SER A 269 -2.03 24.81 -26.96
N ASN A 270 -2.54 24.92 -28.18
CA ASN A 270 -1.84 25.58 -29.29
C ASN A 270 -2.43 26.98 -29.58
N ILE A 271 -3.43 27.42 -28.81
CA ILE A 271 -4.01 28.77 -28.89
C ILE A 271 -3.78 29.49 -27.56
N PRO A 272 -3.66 30.83 -27.59
CA PRO A 272 -3.53 31.60 -26.36
C PRO A 272 -4.82 31.55 -25.54
N LEU A 273 -4.71 31.85 -24.24
CA LEU A 273 -5.80 31.66 -23.28
C LEU A 273 -7.07 32.43 -23.67
N GLU A 274 -6.93 33.67 -24.11
CA GLU A 274 -8.03 34.55 -24.57
C GLU A 274 -8.72 34.07 -25.85
N SER A 275 -8.18 33.08 -26.54
CA SER A 275 -8.88 32.43 -27.66
C SER A 275 -9.80 31.30 -27.19
N GLN A 276 -9.81 30.96 -25.90
CA GLN A 276 -10.69 29.95 -25.32
C GLN A 276 -12.06 30.54 -25.00
N TYR A 277 -13.13 29.80 -25.26
CA TYR A 277 -14.51 30.21 -24.96
C TYR A 277 -14.91 31.61 -25.45
N PRO A 278 -14.71 31.97 -26.74
CA PRO A 278 -14.95 33.33 -27.24
C PRO A 278 -16.40 33.81 -27.03
N TYR A 279 -17.38 32.90 -27.12
CA TYR A 279 -18.78 33.23 -26.86
C TYR A 279 -19.01 33.63 -25.39
N ILE A 280 -18.46 32.87 -24.43
CA ILE A 280 -18.64 33.16 -22.99
C ILE A 280 -18.01 34.50 -22.63
N GLN A 281 -16.85 34.84 -23.20
CA GLN A 281 -16.23 36.15 -22.99
C GLN A 281 -17.14 37.33 -23.36
N GLN A 282 -18.03 37.14 -24.34
CA GLN A 282 -18.96 38.17 -24.78
C GLN A 282 -20.23 38.20 -23.93
N VAL A 283 -20.83 37.03 -23.66
CA VAL A 283 -22.16 36.95 -23.06
C VAL A 283 -22.16 36.85 -21.53
N ASP A 284 -21.08 36.37 -20.94
CA ASP A 284 -20.96 36.12 -19.50
C ASP A 284 -19.51 36.35 -19.02
N LYS A 285 -19.19 37.63 -18.86
CA LYS A 285 -17.88 38.09 -18.39
C LYS A 285 -17.55 37.60 -16.98
N GLU A 286 -18.54 37.37 -16.12
CA GLU A 286 -18.31 36.90 -14.76
C GLU A 286 -17.77 35.47 -14.75
N THR A 287 -18.36 34.60 -15.56
CA THR A 287 -17.88 33.22 -15.76
C THR A 287 -16.47 33.21 -16.38
N TRP A 288 -16.20 34.08 -17.35
CA TRP A 288 -14.84 34.22 -17.90
C TRP A 288 -13.83 34.66 -16.81
N ASN A 289 -14.16 35.69 -16.04
CA ASN A 289 -13.32 36.16 -14.94
C ASN A 289 -13.12 35.08 -13.87
N ALA A 290 -14.11 34.21 -13.65
CA ALA A 290 -13.99 33.07 -12.76
C ALA A 290 -12.94 32.05 -13.23
N LEU A 291 -12.77 31.88 -14.54
CA LEU A 291 -11.71 31.05 -15.11
C LEU A 291 -10.35 31.70 -14.90
N LEU A 292 -10.23 32.99 -15.23
CA LEU A 292 -8.97 33.73 -15.07
C LEU A 292 -8.46 33.71 -13.63
N ARG A 293 -9.34 33.86 -12.63
CA ARG A 293 -8.96 33.78 -11.20
C ARG A 293 -8.40 32.42 -10.77
N ARG A 294 -8.73 31.35 -11.48
CA ARG A 294 -8.27 29.98 -11.15
C ARG A 294 -6.95 29.62 -11.84
N ILE A 295 -6.58 30.34 -12.90
CA ILE A 295 -5.30 30.14 -13.59
C ILE A 295 -4.26 31.00 -12.88
N HIS A 296 -3.20 30.36 -12.37
CA HIS A 296 -2.18 31.01 -11.54
C HIS A 296 -1.00 31.47 -12.39
N LYS A 297 -0.69 30.71 -13.45
CA LYS A 297 0.46 30.95 -14.31
C LYS A 297 0.12 30.71 -15.77
N ILE A 298 0.69 31.51 -16.64
CA ILE A 298 0.64 31.36 -18.10
C ILE A 298 2.07 31.18 -18.60
N VAL A 299 2.28 30.18 -19.45
CA VAL A 299 3.58 29.88 -20.06
C VAL A 299 3.43 29.89 -21.58
N ASP A 300 4.19 30.77 -22.23
CA ASP A 300 4.18 30.96 -23.68
C ASP A 300 5.43 30.32 -24.30
N TYR A 301 5.23 29.37 -25.21
CA TYR A 301 6.29 28.68 -25.96
C TYR A 301 6.37 29.21 -27.39
N HIS A 302 7.46 29.89 -27.70
CA HIS A 302 7.73 30.40 -29.04
C HIS A 302 8.45 29.38 -29.93
N LYS A 303 8.36 29.57 -31.25
CA LYS A 303 8.96 28.69 -32.26
C LYS A 303 10.50 28.68 -32.24
N ASP A 304 11.11 29.75 -31.75
CA ASP A 304 12.56 29.88 -31.60
C ASP A 304 13.10 29.18 -30.34
N GLY A 305 12.22 28.55 -29.55
CA GLY A 305 12.57 27.84 -28.32
C GLY A 305 12.57 28.72 -27.07
N THR A 306 12.28 30.02 -27.20
CA THR A 306 12.08 30.89 -26.03
C THR A 306 10.79 30.54 -25.30
N VAL A 307 10.86 30.59 -23.97
CA VAL A 307 9.73 30.30 -23.08
C VAL A 307 9.58 31.46 -22.11
N TYR A 308 8.41 32.11 -22.13
CA TYR A 308 8.09 33.17 -21.20
C TYR A 308 7.05 32.71 -20.18
N GLU A 309 7.17 33.22 -18.97
CA GLU A 309 6.29 32.86 -17.86
C GLU A 309 5.71 34.12 -17.23
N TYR A 310 4.39 34.11 -17.04
CA TYR A 310 3.64 35.23 -16.50
C TYR A 310 2.67 34.74 -15.43
N SER A 311 2.37 35.59 -14.45
CA SER A 311 1.08 35.45 -13.77
C SER A 311 -0.06 35.80 -14.73
N THR A 312 -1.27 35.30 -14.48
CA THR A 312 -2.44 35.64 -15.30
C THR A 312 -2.68 37.16 -15.34
N HIS A 313 -2.47 37.86 -14.21
CA HIS A 313 -2.57 39.32 -14.16
C HIS A 313 -1.59 39.98 -15.15
N GLN A 314 -0.29 39.67 -15.04
CA GLN A 314 0.74 40.27 -15.88
C GLN A 314 0.49 40.03 -17.37
N TYR A 315 0.08 38.81 -17.73
CA TYR A 315 -0.20 38.46 -19.12
C TYR A 315 -1.29 39.35 -19.74
N PHE A 316 -2.40 39.58 -19.02
CA PHE A 316 -3.50 40.40 -19.54
C PHE A 316 -3.25 41.91 -19.45
N ASN A 317 -2.49 42.39 -18.47
CA ASN A 317 -2.33 43.82 -18.22
C ASN A 317 -1.01 44.42 -18.74
N GLU A 318 0.06 43.64 -18.85
CA GLU A 318 1.40 44.14 -19.19
C GLU A 318 1.88 43.66 -20.56
N VAL A 319 1.48 42.46 -20.98
CA VAL A 319 1.91 41.87 -22.27
C VAL A 319 0.89 42.22 -23.36
N ARG A 320 -0.38 41.91 -23.12
CA ARG A 320 -1.46 42.14 -24.10
C ARG A 320 -1.71 43.62 -24.42
N MET A 321 -1.50 44.53 -23.47
CA MET A 321 -1.71 45.97 -23.66
C MET A 321 -0.69 46.61 -24.63
N VAL A 322 0.44 45.95 -24.87
CA VAL A 322 1.49 46.43 -25.78
C VAL A 322 1.26 45.97 -27.22
N ASP A 323 0.50 44.88 -27.41
CA ASP A 323 0.20 44.27 -28.72
C ASP A 323 -1.19 44.67 -29.29
N ILE A 324 -1.89 45.61 -28.67
CA ILE A 324 -3.11 46.23 -29.24
C ILE A 324 -2.67 47.49 -30.00
N PRO A 325 -2.64 47.50 -31.34
CA PRO A 325 -2.51 48.75 -32.08
C PRO A 325 -3.74 49.61 -31.77
N ASP A 326 -3.50 50.85 -31.33
CA ASP A 326 -4.50 51.87 -30.96
C ASP A 326 -5.81 51.73 -31.76
N GLY A 327 -6.78 51.06 -31.15
CA GLY A 327 -8.04 50.70 -31.80
C GLY A 327 -8.82 49.79 -30.89
N ASP A 328 -9.60 50.40 -30.00
CA ASP A 328 -10.49 49.78 -29.01
C ASP A 328 -9.80 49.24 -27.76
N SER A 329 -9.57 50.16 -26.82
CA SER A 329 -9.52 49.87 -25.40
C SER A 329 -10.95 49.74 -24.86
N PRO A 330 -11.33 48.61 -24.23
CA PRO A 330 -12.50 48.55 -23.37
C PRO A 330 -12.08 48.09 -21.97
N PHE A 331 -11.54 49.02 -21.17
CA PHE A 331 -11.65 48.90 -19.72
C PHE A 331 -12.99 49.50 -19.27
#